data_AF-A0A7Y5WZX5-F1
#
_entry.id   AF-A0A7Y5WZX5-F1
#
_cell.length_a   1.000
_cell.length_b   1.000
_cell.length_c   1.000
_cell.angle_alpha   90.00
_cell.angle_beta   90.00
_cell.angle_gamma   90.00
#
_symmetry.space_group_name_H-M   'P 1'
#
loop_
_entity.id
_entity.type
_entity.pdbx_description
1 polymer ?
#
loop_
_entity_poly.entity_id
_entity_poly.type
_entity_poly.pdbx_seq_one_letter_code
_entity_poly.pdbx_strand_id
1 'polypeptide(L)'
;MIRHTEYTRARLAQTSERLRERLYPETRDPDELLVAGPVDRIPYAEATTLAYRPAELGERLGPLWATYWFRLGASVPDEWRGRRVDLLWATTAETTLWRDDHALQGLHGVRFDQRPEATLIRKAQGGERLELALELACNGLFGQLDTPPEVTRCQIALFDEEAWRLYHDFEFLRALEASDTLEPGWAGRLRAELNRFCNEQDTAILAALYQHHNGTRVHEISAIGHAHIDTAWLWPLAETYRKTVRTFGSQTRYMDEYPEYRFACSQAQQYAWIKERDGELWQRIRDKVGSGQFIPVGGSWVEPDCNIPSGESLLRQFIHGQRFFEDEFGVRCREFWSPDAFGYCNQLPQLMRLAGMTRFLTQKLSWNRFNRPDSHTFTWQGIDGSEVLGHFPPADTYNSDVTVGELLRAQREFKDHESSGHSLLVFGYGDGGGGPTRAMLESLRRAADLQGVPRTRTATSNEFFEKLEAEDADRPVVVGELYFEYHRGV
;
A
#
# COMPACT_ATOMS: atom_id res chain seq x y z
N MET A 1 23.60 13.45 -35.84
CA MET A 1 24.28 13.25 -34.55
C MET A 1 23.90 11.86 -34.05
N ILE A 2 24.87 10.95 -33.84
CA ILE A 2 24.59 9.60 -33.34
C ILE A 2 24.03 9.75 -31.92
N ARG A 3 22.77 9.36 -31.71
CA ARG A 3 22.16 9.43 -30.38
C ARG A 3 22.58 8.17 -29.61
N HIS A 4 23.47 8.33 -28.64
CA HIS A 4 23.86 7.24 -27.75
C HIS A 4 22.75 7.00 -26.72
N THR A 5 22.11 5.83 -26.78
CA THR A 5 20.97 5.45 -25.92
C THR A 5 21.34 5.51 -24.44
N GLU A 6 22.48 4.92 -24.06
CA GLU A 6 22.94 4.88 -22.66
C GLU A 6 23.19 6.28 -22.10
N TYR A 7 23.86 7.14 -22.87
CA TYR A 7 24.09 8.54 -22.48
C TYR A 7 22.77 9.29 -22.29
N THR A 8 21.80 9.06 -23.18
CA THR A 8 20.47 9.68 -23.07
C THR A 8 19.78 9.22 -21.80
N ARG A 9 19.78 7.91 -21.51
CA ARG A 9 19.17 7.34 -20.29
C ARG A 9 19.82 7.87 -19.00
N ALA A 10 21.14 8.00 -18.97
CA ALA A 10 21.85 8.61 -17.84
C ALA A 10 21.41 10.07 -17.62
N ARG A 11 21.22 10.84 -18.70
CA ARG A 11 20.70 12.20 -18.63
C ARG A 11 19.24 12.26 -18.14
N LEU A 12 18.40 11.31 -18.55
CA LEU A 12 17.02 11.23 -18.05
C LEU A 12 17.02 10.96 -16.54
N ALA A 13 17.86 10.05 -16.05
CA ALA A 13 18.00 9.77 -14.62
C ALA A 13 18.40 11.02 -13.82
N GLN A 14 19.43 11.75 -14.26
CA GLN A 14 19.84 13.02 -13.63
C GLN A 14 18.72 14.08 -13.66
N THR A 15 17.86 14.06 -14.68
CA THR A 15 16.71 14.99 -14.75
C THR A 15 15.64 14.60 -13.74
N SER A 16 15.35 13.31 -13.59
CA SER A 16 14.43 12.81 -12.56
C SER A 16 14.89 13.20 -11.15
N GLU A 17 16.18 13.04 -10.84
CA GLU A 17 16.76 13.45 -9.56
C GLU A 17 16.57 14.95 -9.29
N ARG A 18 16.87 15.80 -10.29
CA ARG A 18 16.67 17.26 -10.18
C ARG A 18 15.21 17.66 -10.04
N LEU A 19 14.27 16.94 -10.68
CA LEU A 19 12.84 17.19 -10.50
C LEU A 19 12.38 16.81 -9.10
N ARG A 20 12.86 15.68 -8.56
CA ARG A 20 12.56 15.23 -7.21
C ARG A 20 13.08 16.20 -6.14
N GLU A 21 14.22 16.85 -6.37
CA GLU A 21 14.73 17.88 -5.45
C GLU A 21 13.83 19.12 -5.37
N ARG A 22 12.97 19.37 -6.38
CA ARG A 22 12.05 20.52 -6.41
C ARG A 22 10.76 20.29 -5.63
N LEU A 23 10.50 19.06 -5.14
CA LEU A 23 9.26 18.75 -4.41
C LEU A 23 9.11 19.57 -3.14
N TYR A 24 10.24 19.89 -2.51
CA TYR A 24 10.32 20.69 -1.30
C TYR A 24 11.31 21.84 -1.51
N PRO A 25 10.89 22.93 -2.18
CA PRO A 25 11.77 24.06 -2.51
C PRO A 25 12.32 24.78 -1.27
N GLU A 26 11.61 24.70 -0.14
CA GLU A 26 12.03 25.27 1.13
C GLU A 26 11.75 24.32 2.29
N THR A 27 12.68 24.25 3.23
CA THR A 27 12.55 23.50 4.49
C THR A 27 12.97 24.38 5.66
N ARG A 28 12.39 24.14 6.84
CA ARG A 28 12.78 24.79 8.10
C ARG A 28 12.98 23.72 9.17
N ASP A 29 14.05 23.88 9.93
CA ASP A 29 14.23 23.13 11.17
C ASP A 29 13.14 23.56 12.17
N PRO A 30 12.68 22.66 13.04
CA PRO A 30 11.71 23.02 14.07
C PRO A 30 12.30 24.04 15.04
N ASP A 31 11.44 24.89 15.62
CA ASP A 31 11.83 25.82 16.68
C ASP A 31 12.29 25.07 17.93
N GLU A 32 11.69 23.91 18.17
CA GLU A 32 12.01 23.02 19.28
C GLU A 32 11.83 21.56 18.86
N LEU A 33 12.82 20.73 19.18
CA LEU A 33 12.73 19.28 19.07
C LEU A 33 13.19 18.65 20.38
N LEU A 34 12.27 17.97 21.06
CA LEU A 34 12.54 17.29 22.32
C LEU A 34 12.35 15.79 22.17
N VAL A 35 13.03 15.02 23.01
CA VAL A 35 12.90 13.56 23.12
C VAL A 35 12.77 13.13 24.57
N ALA A 36 11.96 12.10 24.82
CA ALA A 36 11.84 11.39 26.07
C ALA A 36 11.85 9.87 25.82
N GLY A 37 12.41 9.13 26.77
CA GLY A 37 12.55 7.68 26.69
C GLY A 37 13.94 7.21 27.15
N PRO A 38 14.20 5.89 27.07
CA PRO A 38 13.28 4.86 26.59
C PRO A 38 12.12 4.62 27.57
N VAL A 39 10.96 4.29 27.03
CA VAL A 39 9.78 3.81 27.78
C VAL A 39 9.20 2.56 27.11
N ASP A 40 8.29 1.88 27.80
CA ASP A 40 7.44 0.84 27.21
C ASP A 40 6.40 1.46 26.25
N ARG A 41 5.50 0.63 25.71
CA ARG A 41 4.39 1.06 24.83
C ARG A 41 3.29 1.76 25.63
N ILE A 42 3.55 2.99 26.05
CA ILE A 42 2.62 3.81 26.83
C ILE A 42 1.63 4.56 25.93
N PRO A 43 0.41 4.86 26.41
CA PRO A 43 -0.54 5.72 25.68
C PRO A 43 -0.04 7.17 25.53
N TYR A 44 -0.59 7.90 24.54
CA TYR A 44 -0.26 9.31 24.30
C TYR A 44 -0.43 10.18 25.56
N ALA A 45 -1.52 10.02 26.30
CA ALA A 45 -1.77 10.78 27.52
C ALA A 45 -0.62 10.67 28.54
N GLU A 46 -0.04 9.48 28.73
CA GLU A 46 1.10 9.30 29.63
C GLU A 46 2.37 9.92 29.03
N ALA A 47 2.57 9.79 27.71
CA ALA A 47 3.68 10.40 26.99
C ALA A 47 3.71 11.93 27.11
N THR A 48 2.57 12.58 27.34
CA THR A 48 2.50 14.04 27.59
C THR A 48 3.09 14.46 28.94
N THR A 49 3.37 13.53 29.84
CA THR A 49 3.91 13.81 31.18
C THR A 49 5.37 13.42 31.39
N LEU A 50 6.00 12.80 30.38
CA LEU A 50 7.40 12.39 30.47
C LEU A 50 8.33 13.59 30.66
N ALA A 51 9.51 13.33 31.20
CA ALA A 51 10.59 14.31 31.27
C ALA A 51 11.31 14.39 29.92
N TYR A 52 11.04 15.45 29.17
CA TYR A 52 11.65 15.70 27.85
C TYR A 52 12.97 16.47 27.99
N ARG A 53 13.92 16.13 27.12
CA ARG A 53 15.16 16.89 26.91
C ARG A 53 15.30 17.28 25.43
N PRO A 54 16.15 18.26 25.09
CA PRO A 54 16.51 18.51 23.70
C PRO A 54 16.98 17.22 22.99
N ALA A 55 16.48 17.01 21.79
CA ALA A 55 16.86 15.90 20.94
C ALA A 55 18.07 16.27 20.08
N GLU A 56 18.97 15.30 19.85
CA GLU A 56 20.09 15.45 18.93
C GLU A 56 19.85 14.57 17.70
N LEU A 57 19.89 15.17 16.50
CA LEU A 57 19.81 14.40 15.27
C LEU A 57 21.06 13.50 15.14
N GLY A 58 20.86 12.25 14.73
CA GLY A 58 21.89 11.23 14.70
C GLY A 58 22.14 10.53 16.05
N GLU A 59 21.41 10.89 17.11
CA GLU A 59 21.47 10.14 18.36
C GLU A 59 20.97 8.69 18.14
N ARG A 60 21.75 7.73 18.64
CA ARG A 60 21.40 6.31 18.61
C ARG A 60 20.42 5.96 19.72
N LEU A 61 19.24 5.51 19.32
CA LEU A 61 18.17 5.13 20.24
C LEU A 61 18.16 3.62 20.48
N GLY A 62 17.61 3.16 21.60
CA GLY A 62 17.43 1.72 21.84
C GLY A 62 17.02 1.39 23.27
N PRO A 63 16.99 0.10 23.65
CA PRO A 63 17.24 -1.09 22.82
C PRO A 63 16.10 -1.39 21.83
N LEU A 64 16.20 -2.50 21.08
CA LEU A 64 15.12 -3.03 20.26
C LEU A 64 13.81 -3.10 21.08
N TRP A 65 12.69 -2.69 20.46
CA TRP A 65 11.34 -2.58 21.06
C TRP A 65 11.15 -1.46 22.09
N ALA A 66 12.20 -0.72 22.45
CA ALA A 66 12.04 0.51 23.23
C ALA A 66 11.20 1.52 22.45
N THR A 67 10.44 2.35 23.17
CA THR A 67 9.70 3.46 22.57
C THR A 67 10.30 4.78 23.03
N TYR A 68 10.43 5.71 22.09
CA TYR A 68 10.82 7.09 22.33
C TYR A 68 9.72 8.01 21.84
N TRP A 69 9.44 9.04 22.63
CA TRP A 69 8.50 10.08 22.25
C TRP A 69 9.27 11.34 21.93
N PHE A 70 8.98 11.93 20.78
CA PHE A 70 9.48 13.23 20.37
C PHE A 70 8.37 14.26 20.45
N ARG A 71 8.72 15.50 20.79
CA ARG A 71 7.85 16.66 20.64
C ARG A 71 8.49 17.65 19.70
N LEU A 72 7.68 18.16 18.78
CA LEU A 72 8.09 19.12 17.79
C LEU A 72 7.22 20.36 17.93
N GLY A 73 7.87 21.49 18.19
CA GLY A 73 7.30 22.83 18.09
C GLY A 73 7.87 23.53 16.86
N ALA A 74 7.02 24.03 15.96
CA ALA A 74 7.48 24.74 14.76
C ALA A 74 6.52 25.83 14.32
N SER A 75 7.05 26.98 13.94
CA SER A 75 6.30 28.12 13.41
C SER A 75 6.30 28.07 11.88
N VAL A 76 5.11 28.14 11.28
CA VAL A 76 4.96 28.18 9.83
C VAL A 76 5.30 29.60 9.33
N PRO A 77 6.28 29.77 8.43
CA PRO A 77 6.61 31.09 7.89
C PRO A 77 5.41 31.78 7.21
N ASP A 78 5.35 33.10 7.31
CA ASP A 78 4.28 33.90 6.68
C ASP A 78 4.27 33.76 5.16
N GLU A 79 5.45 33.55 4.55
CA GLU A 79 5.64 33.35 3.13
C GLU A 79 4.99 32.06 2.62
N TRP A 80 4.71 31.09 3.50
CA TRP A 80 4.09 29.82 3.15
C TRP A 80 2.55 29.88 3.18
N ARG A 81 1.97 31.05 3.45
CA ARG A 81 0.51 31.28 3.46
C ARG A 81 -0.15 30.76 2.18
N GLY A 82 -1.22 29.98 2.36
CA GLY A 82 -2.00 29.38 1.28
C GLY A 82 -1.39 28.12 0.66
N ARG A 83 -0.20 27.69 1.11
CA ARG A 83 0.49 26.52 0.59
C ARG A 83 0.36 25.32 1.53
N ARG A 84 0.65 24.12 1.01
CA ARG A 84 0.71 22.89 1.78
C ARG A 84 2.04 22.79 2.52
N VAL A 85 2.00 22.34 3.77
CA VAL A 85 3.16 22.12 4.64
C VAL A 85 3.18 20.66 5.07
N ASP A 86 4.31 20.01 4.81
CA ASP A 86 4.57 18.62 5.17
C ASP A 86 5.69 18.55 6.23
N LEU A 87 5.69 17.47 7.02
CA LEU A 87 6.78 17.05 7.88
C LEU A 87 7.71 16.16 7.07
N LEU A 88 9.02 16.36 7.18
CA LEU A 88 10.05 15.43 6.71
C LEU A 88 10.74 14.80 7.91
N TRP A 89 10.59 13.49 8.06
CA TRP A 89 11.08 12.67 9.16
C TRP A 89 11.86 11.47 8.62
N ALA A 90 13.17 11.42 8.87
CA ALA A 90 14.01 10.32 8.41
C ALA A 90 14.52 9.49 9.58
N THR A 91 14.09 8.23 9.61
CA THR A 91 14.58 7.20 10.53
C THR A 91 14.36 5.81 9.94
N THR A 92 15.15 4.83 10.37
CA THR A 92 14.98 3.41 10.01
C THR A 92 13.90 2.71 10.86
N ALA A 93 13.48 3.33 11.96
CA ALA A 93 12.46 2.84 12.86
C ALA A 93 11.03 3.15 12.37
N GLU A 94 10.06 2.39 12.86
CA GLU A 94 8.65 2.74 12.69
C GLU A 94 8.27 3.89 13.62
N THR A 95 7.57 4.90 13.10
CA THR A 95 7.15 6.08 13.86
C THR A 95 5.66 6.37 13.61
N THR A 96 4.93 6.75 14.65
CA THR A 96 3.56 7.27 14.54
C THR A 96 3.59 8.79 14.72
N LEU A 97 3.04 9.55 13.79
CA LEU A 97 2.79 10.99 13.96
C LEU A 97 1.47 11.19 14.71
N TRP A 98 1.51 12.00 15.76
CA TRP A 98 0.37 12.37 16.59
C TRP A 98 0.13 13.87 16.59
N ARG A 99 -1.13 14.27 16.66
CA ARG A 99 -1.57 15.66 16.87
C ARG A 99 -2.87 15.65 17.68
N ASP A 100 -2.93 16.48 18.71
CA ASP A 100 -4.14 16.64 19.54
C ASP A 100 -4.70 15.30 20.07
N ASP A 101 -3.83 14.40 20.58
CA ASP A 101 -4.19 13.04 21.06
C ASP A 101 -4.68 12.06 19.97
N HIS A 102 -4.50 12.40 18.68
CA HIS A 102 -4.91 11.56 17.57
C HIS A 102 -3.73 11.12 16.72
N ALA A 103 -3.67 9.81 16.43
CA ALA A 103 -2.71 9.26 15.49
C ALA A 103 -3.09 9.65 14.05
N LEU A 104 -2.18 10.33 13.37
CA LEU A 104 -2.40 10.82 12.02
C LEU A 104 -1.88 9.84 10.98
N GLN A 105 -0.59 9.50 11.03
CA GLN A 105 0.08 8.78 9.95
C GLN A 105 1.25 7.96 10.49
N GLY A 106 1.49 6.80 9.89
CA GLY A 106 2.76 6.09 10.00
C GLY A 106 3.86 6.74 9.17
N LEU A 107 5.05 6.87 9.77
CA LEU A 107 6.29 7.32 9.16
C LEU A 107 7.34 6.23 9.31
N HIS A 108 8.17 6.03 8.29
CA HIS A 108 9.35 5.17 8.34
C HIS A 108 10.17 5.32 7.05
N GLY A 109 11.47 5.06 7.14
CA GLY A 109 12.43 5.20 6.03
C GLY A 109 13.25 3.95 5.76
N VAL A 110 12.60 2.78 5.63
CA VAL A 110 13.28 1.53 5.22
C VAL A 110 13.34 1.40 3.70
N ARG A 111 14.26 0.56 3.19
CA ARG A 111 14.59 0.49 1.75
C ARG A 111 13.40 0.18 0.84
N PHE A 112 12.41 -0.56 1.32
CA PHE A 112 11.31 -1.05 0.50
C PHE A 112 10.01 -0.27 0.69
N ASP A 113 9.67 0.22 1.89
CA ASP A 113 8.56 1.19 2.11
C ASP A 113 9.16 2.50 2.64
N GLN A 114 9.04 3.58 1.86
CA GLN A 114 9.51 4.91 2.24
C GLN A 114 8.31 5.84 2.41
N ARG A 115 8.07 6.22 3.67
CA ARG A 115 7.16 7.31 4.06
C ARG A 115 7.90 8.30 4.95
N PRO A 116 8.90 9.01 4.42
CA PRO A 116 9.58 10.03 5.19
C PRO A 116 8.70 11.27 5.41
N GLU A 117 7.61 11.43 4.66
CA GLU A 117 6.75 12.61 4.73
C GLU A 117 5.34 12.37 5.28
N ALA A 118 4.80 13.38 5.97
CA ALA A 118 3.39 13.45 6.33
C ALA A 118 2.85 14.87 6.16
N THR A 119 1.61 15.01 5.66
CA THR A 119 1.00 16.34 5.54
C THR A 119 0.56 16.86 6.88
N LEU A 120 1.03 18.05 7.25
CA LEU A 120 0.68 18.73 8.49
C LEU A 120 -0.48 19.70 8.26
N ILE A 121 -0.41 20.48 7.18
CA ILE A 121 -1.42 21.48 6.81
C ILE A 121 -1.61 21.45 5.29
N ARG A 122 -2.86 21.36 4.82
CA ARG A 122 -3.15 21.46 3.37
C ARG A 122 -3.07 22.88 2.84
N LYS A 123 -3.42 23.86 3.67
CA LYS A 123 -3.41 25.29 3.34
C LYS A 123 -3.04 26.10 4.58
N ALA A 124 -1.77 26.49 4.65
CA ALA A 124 -1.23 27.28 5.77
C ALA A 124 -1.89 28.66 5.87
N GLN A 125 -2.05 29.16 7.10
CA GLN A 125 -2.43 30.55 7.31
C GLN A 125 -1.20 31.46 7.25
N GLY A 126 0.01 30.99 7.54
CA GLY A 126 1.20 31.81 7.75
C GLY A 126 1.22 32.38 9.17
N GLY A 127 2.30 32.09 9.90
CA GLY A 127 2.50 32.48 11.30
C GLY A 127 1.91 31.52 12.34
N GLU A 128 1.11 30.52 11.95
CA GLU A 128 0.60 29.53 12.90
C GLU A 128 1.71 28.65 13.50
N ARG A 129 1.50 28.25 14.75
CA ARG A 129 2.38 27.32 15.47
C ARG A 129 1.85 25.90 15.39
N LEU A 130 2.75 24.97 15.12
CA LEU A 130 2.52 23.54 15.10
C LEU A 130 3.13 22.92 16.35
N GLU A 131 2.34 22.08 17.02
CA GLU A 131 2.76 21.26 18.15
C GLU A 131 2.39 19.81 17.79
N LEU A 132 3.41 18.96 17.66
CA LEU A 132 3.27 17.59 17.21
C LEU A 132 4.00 16.65 18.17
N ALA A 133 3.53 15.42 18.26
CA ALA A 133 4.31 14.36 18.89
C ALA A 133 4.62 13.25 17.89
N LEU A 134 5.77 12.61 18.06
CA LEU A 134 6.12 11.42 17.30
C LEU A 134 6.46 10.29 18.24
N GLU A 135 5.82 9.15 18.04
CA GLU A 135 6.04 7.93 18.80
C GLU A 135 6.92 6.99 17.97
N LEU A 136 8.23 6.97 18.25
CA LEU A 136 9.20 6.13 17.57
C LEU A 136 9.31 4.78 18.29
N ALA A 137 9.01 3.69 17.58
CA ALA A 137 9.24 2.33 18.03
C ALA A 137 10.61 1.86 17.52
N CYS A 138 11.52 1.46 18.42
CA CYS A 138 12.84 0.96 18.05
C CYS A 138 12.76 -0.44 17.43
N ASN A 139 12.13 -0.55 16.26
CA ASN A 139 12.06 -1.74 15.41
C ASN A 139 11.86 -1.30 13.95
N GLY A 140 12.32 -2.12 13.01
CA GLY A 140 11.99 -1.97 11.60
C GLY A 140 10.61 -2.55 11.29
N LEU A 141 10.19 -2.45 10.03
CA LEU A 141 8.93 -2.99 9.52
C LEU A 141 8.74 -4.47 9.89
N PHE A 142 9.83 -5.25 9.87
CA PHE A 142 9.85 -6.68 10.16
C PHE A 142 10.36 -7.02 11.58
N GLY A 143 10.26 -6.09 12.52
CA GLY A 143 10.63 -6.33 13.92
C GLY A 143 12.13 -6.38 14.20
N GLN A 144 12.97 -6.12 13.20
CA GLN A 144 14.43 -6.20 13.30
C GLN A 144 15.07 -4.87 12.87
N LEU A 145 16.24 -4.58 13.42
CA LEU A 145 17.08 -3.44 13.03
C LEU A 145 18.55 -3.89 13.04
N ASP A 146 19.27 -3.66 11.93
CA ASP A 146 20.70 -3.99 11.82
C ASP A 146 21.57 -3.08 12.71
N THR A 147 21.13 -1.84 12.88
CA THR A 147 21.78 -0.83 13.71
C THR A 147 20.74 -0.12 14.57
N PRO A 148 21.13 0.41 15.75
CA PRO A 148 20.28 1.32 16.51
C PRO A 148 19.64 2.38 15.60
N PRO A 149 18.33 2.65 15.72
CA PRO A 149 17.71 3.65 14.89
C PRO A 149 18.18 5.04 15.31
N GLU A 150 18.38 5.89 14.31
CA GLU A 150 18.75 7.29 14.46
C GLU A 150 17.67 8.12 13.77
N VAL A 151 17.37 9.30 14.30
CA VAL A 151 16.58 10.31 13.59
C VAL A 151 17.57 11.23 12.89
N THR A 152 17.65 11.16 11.56
CA THR A 152 18.65 11.88 10.76
C THR A 152 18.09 13.13 10.10
N ARG A 153 16.75 13.28 10.08
CA ARG A 153 16.07 14.46 9.56
C ARG A 153 14.76 14.69 10.28
N CYS A 154 14.49 15.95 10.64
CA CYS A 154 13.23 16.39 11.20
C CYS A 154 13.02 17.86 10.80
N GLN A 155 12.16 18.12 9.81
CA GLN A 155 11.95 19.47 9.26
C GLN A 155 10.49 19.67 8.84
N ILE A 156 9.97 20.89 8.94
CA ILE A 156 8.78 21.28 8.18
C ILE A 156 9.19 21.73 6.78
N ALA A 157 8.39 21.43 5.77
CA ALA A 157 8.73 21.70 4.39
C ALA A 157 7.54 22.25 3.60
N LEU A 158 7.82 23.23 2.75
CA LEU A 158 6.88 23.76 1.79
C LEU A 158 6.69 22.73 0.67
N PHE A 159 5.48 22.21 0.48
CA PHE A 159 5.20 21.26 -0.60
C PHE A 159 4.87 21.99 -1.90
N ASP A 160 5.48 21.54 -3.00
CA ASP A 160 5.18 22.03 -4.34
C ASP A 160 4.38 21.01 -5.14
N GLU A 161 3.08 21.26 -5.28
CA GLU A 161 2.15 20.39 -6.01
C GLU A 161 2.46 20.31 -7.51
N GLU A 162 2.98 21.38 -8.11
CA GLU A 162 3.34 21.39 -9.53
C GLU A 162 4.61 20.58 -9.78
N ALA A 163 5.62 20.75 -8.91
CA ALA A 163 6.81 19.92 -8.94
C ALA A 163 6.48 18.44 -8.72
N TRP A 164 5.55 18.11 -7.81
CA TRP A 164 5.06 16.75 -7.59
C TRP A 164 4.45 16.13 -8.84
N ARG A 165 3.50 16.84 -9.47
CA ARG A 165 2.88 16.40 -10.73
C ARG A 165 3.93 16.18 -11.82
N LEU A 166 4.80 17.16 -12.01
CA LEU A 166 5.85 17.12 -13.05
C LEU A 166 6.86 15.99 -12.83
N TYR A 167 7.29 15.76 -11.58
CA TYR A 167 8.19 14.68 -11.23
C TYR A 167 7.58 13.33 -11.60
N HIS A 168 6.36 13.04 -11.15
CA HIS A 168 5.72 11.77 -11.44
C HIS A 168 5.39 11.59 -12.93
N ASP A 169 5.01 12.67 -13.63
CA ASP A 169 4.77 12.64 -15.07
C ASP A 169 6.03 12.22 -15.83
N PHE A 170 7.17 12.84 -15.51
CA PHE A 170 8.45 12.53 -16.12
C PHE A 170 8.96 11.14 -15.71
N GLU A 171 8.89 10.81 -14.42
CA GLU A 171 9.46 9.57 -13.88
C GLU A 171 8.75 8.33 -14.42
N PHE A 172 7.41 8.37 -14.53
CA PHE A 172 6.66 7.24 -15.09
C PHE A 172 7.00 7.02 -16.57
N LEU A 173 7.05 8.09 -17.38
CA LEU A 173 7.44 8.00 -18.80
C LEU A 173 8.90 7.56 -18.97
N ARG A 174 9.80 7.99 -18.08
CA ARG A 174 11.20 7.54 -18.05
C ARG A 174 11.31 6.05 -17.73
N ALA A 175 10.56 5.58 -16.73
CA ALA A 175 10.52 4.16 -16.38
C ALA A 175 9.94 3.32 -17.54
N LEU A 176 8.94 3.86 -18.24
CA LEU A 176 8.35 3.25 -19.43
C LEU A 176 9.37 3.16 -20.58
N GLU A 177 10.07 4.25 -20.90
CA GLU A 177 11.14 4.25 -21.91
C GLU A 177 12.25 3.22 -21.63
N ALA A 178 12.53 2.96 -20.36
CA ALA A 178 13.53 2.01 -19.94
C ALA A 178 13.09 0.54 -20.09
N SER A 179 11.80 0.27 -20.33
CA SER A 179 11.27 -1.09 -20.50
C SER A 179 11.74 -1.72 -21.81
N ASP A 180 12.18 -2.98 -21.72
CA ASP A 180 12.67 -3.76 -22.86
C ASP A 180 11.55 -4.39 -23.71
N THR A 181 10.29 -4.26 -23.27
CA THR A 181 9.13 -4.91 -23.91
C THR A 181 8.31 -3.98 -24.81
N LEU A 182 8.72 -2.72 -24.91
CA LEU A 182 8.03 -1.73 -25.74
C LEU A 182 8.27 -1.92 -27.22
N GLU A 183 7.28 -1.52 -28.01
CA GLU A 183 7.44 -1.35 -29.45
C GLU A 183 8.60 -0.36 -29.74
N PRO A 184 9.59 -0.73 -30.59
CA PRO A 184 10.80 0.07 -30.79
C PRO A 184 10.55 1.51 -31.23
N GLY A 185 9.55 1.76 -32.07
CA GLY A 185 9.13 3.08 -32.50
C GLY A 185 8.65 3.93 -31.33
N TRP A 186 7.79 3.39 -30.48
CA TRP A 186 7.30 4.06 -29.28
C TRP A 186 8.41 4.33 -28.25
N ALA A 187 9.25 3.34 -27.95
CA ALA A 187 10.41 3.52 -27.08
C ALA A 187 11.37 4.61 -27.62
N GLY A 188 11.58 4.63 -28.94
CA GLY A 188 12.35 5.67 -29.63
C GLY A 188 11.74 7.06 -29.51
N ARG A 189 10.41 7.18 -29.65
CA ARG A 189 9.67 8.43 -29.49
C ARG A 189 9.76 8.95 -28.06
N LEU A 190 9.46 8.12 -27.06
CA LEU A 190 9.59 8.45 -25.63
C LEU A 190 10.98 9.01 -25.34
N ARG A 191 12.04 8.28 -25.71
CA ARG A 191 13.42 8.69 -25.48
C ARG A 191 13.77 10.02 -26.14
N ALA A 192 13.32 10.24 -27.38
CA ALA A 192 13.57 11.47 -28.10
C ALA A 192 12.89 12.67 -27.43
N GLU A 193 11.62 12.53 -27.05
CA GLU A 193 10.80 13.57 -26.45
C GLU A 193 11.21 13.87 -25.00
N LEU A 194 11.50 12.85 -24.20
CA LEU A 194 12.04 13.03 -22.84
C LEU A 194 13.40 13.73 -22.88
N ASN A 195 14.27 13.41 -23.83
CA ASN A 195 15.52 14.13 -24.01
C ASN A 195 15.30 15.59 -24.48
N ARG A 196 14.25 15.86 -25.25
CA ARG A 196 13.84 17.23 -25.60
C ARG A 196 13.37 17.99 -24.35
N PHE A 197 12.55 17.36 -23.52
CA PHE A 197 12.16 17.89 -22.21
C PHE A 197 13.38 18.20 -21.31
N CYS A 198 14.41 17.36 -21.32
CA CYS A 198 15.66 17.64 -20.60
C CYS A 198 16.40 18.90 -21.09
N ASN A 199 16.16 19.38 -22.32
CA ASN A 199 16.69 20.64 -22.85
C ASN A 199 15.75 21.82 -22.55
N GLU A 200 14.47 21.65 -22.83
CA GLU A 200 13.49 22.74 -22.92
C GLU A 200 12.70 22.95 -21.63
N GLN A 201 12.56 21.90 -20.82
CA GLN A 201 11.70 21.87 -19.61
C GLN A 201 10.24 22.25 -19.88
N ASP A 202 9.77 22.11 -21.13
CA ASP A 202 8.40 22.39 -21.53
C ASP A 202 7.47 21.21 -21.16
N THR A 203 6.54 21.45 -20.23
CA THR A 203 5.59 20.44 -19.74
C THR A 203 4.60 19.98 -20.81
N ALA A 204 4.39 20.76 -21.88
CA ALA A 204 3.57 20.36 -23.02
C ALA A 204 4.13 19.12 -23.73
N ILE A 205 5.44 18.88 -23.65
CA ILE A 205 6.08 17.67 -24.19
C ILE A 205 5.57 16.42 -23.47
N LEU A 206 5.53 16.45 -22.14
CA LEU A 206 5.03 15.32 -21.34
C LEU A 206 3.54 15.14 -21.55
N ALA A 207 2.77 16.24 -21.52
CA ALA A 207 1.33 16.20 -21.77
C ALA A 207 0.99 15.58 -23.13
N ALA A 208 1.77 15.88 -24.17
CA ALA A 208 1.61 15.27 -25.50
C ALA A 208 1.90 13.77 -25.52
N LEU A 209 2.91 13.30 -24.75
CA LEU A 209 3.20 11.87 -24.63
C LEU A 209 2.04 11.11 -23.95
N TYR A 210 1.39 11.73 -22.96
CA TYR A 210 0.22 11.14 -22.28
C TYR A 210 -1.06 11.11 -23.14
N GLN A 211 -1.08 11.73 -24.32
CA GLN A 211 -2.19 11.59 -25.29
C GLN A 211 -2.14 10.28 -26.09
N HIS A 212 -1.06 9.50 -25.94
CA HIS A 212 -0.95 8.20 -26.58
C HIS A 212 -1.65 7.13 -25.73
N HIS A 213 -2.80 6.67 -26.21
CA HIS A 213 -3.64 5.71 -25.49
C HIS A 213 -3.47 4.27 -26.00
N ASN A 214 -3.90 3.31 -25.19
CA ASN A 214 -3.94 1.92 -25.63
C ASN A 214 -4.96 1.71 -26.76
N GLY A 215 -4.75 0.65 -27.54
CA GLY A 215 -5.69 0.21 -28.56
C GLY A 215 -6.97 -0.40 -27.97
N THR A 216 -7.86 -0.85 -28.85
CA THR A 216 -9.18 -1.39 -28.46
C THR A 216 -9.10 -2.61 -27.54
N ARG A 217 -8.16 -3.53 -27.80
CA ARG A 217 -7.95 -4.73 -26.99
C ARG A 217 -6.60 -4.65 -26.28
N VAL A 218 -6.65 -4.56 -24.97
CA VAL A 218 -5.50 -4.51 -24.07
C VAL A 218 -5.88 -5.23 -22.78
N HIS A 219 -4.88 -5.80 -22.09
CA HIS A 219 -5.09 -6.35 -20.76
C HIS A 219 -5.48 -5.24 -19.78
N GLU A 220 -6.47 -5.49 -18.94
CA GLU A 220 -6.95 -4.54 -17.93
C GLU A 220 -6.63 -5.04 -16.52
N ILE A 221 -6.06 -4.17 -15.72
CA ILE A 221 -5.72 -4.43 -14.33
C ILE A 221 -6.69 -3.66 -13.43
N SER A 222 -7.44 -4.41 -12.62
CA SER A 222 -8.21 -3.86 -11.50
C SER A 222 -7.29 -3.78 -10.29
N ALA A 223 -6.91 -2.57 -9.88
CA ALA A 223 -5.96 -2.33 -8.80
C ALA A 223 -6.69 -2.02 -7.49
N ILE A 224 -6.27 -2.65 -6.40
CA ILE A 224 -6.78 -2.38 -5.05
C ILE A 224 -5.64 -2.26 -4.06
N GLY A 225 -5.67 -1.19 -3.25
CA GLY A 225 -4.69 -0.99 -2.21
C GLY A 225 -4.89 -2.00 -1.09
N HIS A 226 -3.81 -2.50 -0.52
CA HIS A 226 -3.86 -3.47 0.56
C HIS A 226 -2.68 -3.27 1.50
N ALA A 227 -2.89 -3.57 2.79
CA ALA A 227 -1.83 -3.63 3.77
C ALA A 227 -2.00 -4.92 4.57
N HIS A 228 -1.32 -5.98 4.13
CA HIS A 228 -1.25 -7.19 4.93
C HIS A 228 -0.53 -6.88 6.25
N ILE A 229 -1.10 -7.27 7.38
CA ILE A 229 -0.45 -7.09 8.69
C ILE A 229 -0.53 -8.44 9.40
N ASP A 230 0.59 -9.15 9.46
CA ASP A 230 0.68 -10.37 10.24
C ASP A 230 0.33 -10.05 11.70
N THR A 231 -0.68 -10.77 12.20
CA THR A 231 -1.21 -10.49 13.54
C THR A 231 -0.13 -10.72 14.60
N ALA A 232 0.68 -11.76 14.44
CA ALA A 232 1.89 -11.98 15.22
C ALA A 232 2.85 -12.83 14.38
N TRP A 233 3.96 -12.25 13.93
CA TRP A 233 5.01 -12.95 13.20
C TRP A 233 6.38 -12.73 13.84
N LEU A 234 6.99 -11.57 13.59
CA LEU A 234 8.30 -11.19 14.15
C LEU A 234 8.19 -10.15 15.28
N TRP A 235 6.96 -9.84 15.71
CA TRP A 235 6.64 -8.87 16.75
C TRP A 235 5.49 -9.35 17.64
N PRO A 236 5.35 -8.83 18.87
CA PRO A 236 4.23 -9.17 19.75
C PRO A 236 2.92 -8.51 19.29
N LEU A 237 1.78 -9.03 19.76
CA LEU A 237 0.44 -8.46 19.49
C LEU A 237 0.33 -6.97 19.85
N ALA A 238 1.03 -6.54 20.92
CA ALA A 238 1.07 -5.15 21.34
C ALA A 238 1.64 -4.22 20.25
N GLU A 239 2.56 -4.71 19.42
CA GLU A 239 3.11 -3.96 18.29
C GLU A 239 2.17 -3.96 17.09
N THR A 240 1.46 -5.06 16.86
CA THR A 240 0.43 -5.16 15.80
C THR A 240 -0.64 -4.09 15.97
N TYR A 241 -1.06 -3.80 17.20
CA TYR A 241 -1.97 -2.70 17.48
C TYR A 241 -1.42 -1.36 16.94
N ARG A 242 -0.17 -1.02 17.28
CA ARG A 242 0.48 0.22 16.82
C ARG A 242 0.67 0.23 15.30
N LYS A 243 1.03 -0.90 14.70
CA LYS A 243 1.11 -1.07 13.23
C LYS A 243 -0.24 -0.82 12.55
N THR A 244 -1.32 -1.30 13.15
CA THR A 244 -2.69 -1.08 12.67
C THR A 244 -3.06 0.40 12.71
N VAL A 245 -2.81 1.07 13.84
CA VAL A 245 -3.05 2.52 14.00
C VAL A 245 -2.30 3.33 12.95
N ARG A 246 -0.99 3.10 12.80
CA ARG A 246 -0.15 3.80 11.81
C ARG A 246 -0.62 3.56 10.38
N THR A 247 -0.94 2.32 10.05
CA THR A 247 -1.36 1.93 8.70
C THR A 247 -2.70 2.58 8.38
N PHE A 248 -3.73 2.37 9.21
CA PHE A 248 -5.07 2.88 8.93
C PHE A 248 -5.13 4.41 9.01
N GLY A 249 -4.36 5.02 9.91
CA GLY A 249 -4.16 6.47 9.94
C GLY A 249 -3.64 7.00 8.60
N SER A 250 -2.58 6.39 8.05
CA SER A 250 -2.05 6.76 6.73
C SER A 250 -3.07 6.58 5.62
N GLN A 251 -3.70 5.40 5.55
CA GLN A 251 -4.57 5.05 4.43
C GLN A 251 -5.85 5.91 4.41
N THR A 252 -6.45 6.18 5.57
CA THR A 252 -7.63 7.07 5.66
C THR A 252 -7.30 8.50 5.25
N ARG A 253 -6.09 9.01 5.54
CA ARG A 253 -5.66 10.34 5.09
C ARG A 253 -5.43 10.41 3.59
N TYR A 254 -4.83 9.38 2.99
CA TYR A 254 -4.66 9.36 1.54
C TYR A 254 -6.00 9.28 0.81
N MET A 255 -7.01 8.64 1.37
CA MET A 255 -8.37 8.65 0.81
C MET A 255 -8.98 10.06 0.71
N ASP A 256 -8.56 11.01 1.55
CA ASP A 256 -9.00 12.40 1.41
C ASP A 256 -8.29 13.14 0.25
N GLU A 257 -7.07 12.72 -0.09
CA GLU A 257 -6.26 13.32 -1.16
C GLU A 257 -6.51 12.66 -2.53
N TYR A 258 -6.92 11.39 -2.52
CA TYR A 258 -7.16 10.55 -3.69
C TYR A 258 -8.58 9.97 -3.64
N PRO A 259 -9.60 10.67 -4.17
CA PRO A 259 -11.01 10.24 -4.08
C PRO A 259 -11.30 8.88 -4.75
N GLU A 260 -10.56 8.54 -5.79
CA GLU A 260 -10.65 7.26 -6.50
C GLU A 260 -9.96 6.11 -5.75
N TYR A 261 -9.18 6.38 -4.71
CA TYR A 261 -8.46 5.36 -3.96
C TYR A 261 -9.41 4.38 -3.26
N ARG A 262 -9.10 3.09 -3.36
CA ARG A 262 -9.79 1.98 -2.69
C ARG A 262 -8.76 1.14 -1.94
N PHE A 263 -9.02 0.87 -0.67
CA PHE A 263 -8.16 0.12 0.23
C PHE A 263 -8.92 -1.07 0.82
N ALA A 264 -8.42 -2.28 0.60
CA ALA A 264 -8.91 -3.50 1.22
C ALA A 264 -8.20 -3.78 2.55
N CYS A 265 -8.96 -4.23 3.53
CA CYS A 265 -8.42 -4.77 4.78
C CYS A 265 -9.26 -5.97 5.23
N SER A 266 -8.59 -7.09 5.47
CA SER A 266 -9.18 -8.43 5.58
C SER A 266 -9.60 -8.84 7.00
N GLN A 267 -8.84 -8.43 8.02
CA GLN A 267 -8.93 -9.05 9.36
C GLN A 267 -9.85 -8.26 10.30
N ALA A 268 -11.05 -8.78 10.60
CA ALA A 268 -11.99 -8.13 11.52
C ALA A 268 -11.39 -7.82 12.91
N GLN A 269 -10.46 -8.65 13.40
CA GLN A 269 -9.74 -8.42 14.65
C GLN A 269 -9.00 -7.07 14.70
N GLN A 270 -8.46 -6.60 13.58
CA GLN A 270 -7.76 -5.32 13.51
C GLN A 270 -8.75 -4.15 13.66
N TYR A 271 -9.91 -4.23 12.99
CA TYR A 271 -10.99 -3.27 13.17
C TYR A 271 -11.48 -3.24 14.62
N ALA A 272 -11.66 -4.42 15.25
CA ALA A 272 -12.10 -4.54 16.62
C ALA A 272 -11.13 -3.85 17.60
N TRP A 273 -9.82 -3.99 17.39
CA TRP A 273 -8.82 -3.30 18.21
C TRP A 273 -8.86 -1.78 18.06
N ILE A 274 -9.03 -1.28 16.84
CA ILE A 274 -9.17 0.17 16.61
C ILE A 274 -10.45 0.69 17.25
N LYS A 275 -11.58 -0.01 17.07
CA LYS A 275 -12.85 0.32 17.72
C LYS A 275 -12.72 0.41 19.25
N GLU A 276 -11.99 -0.51 19.86
CA GLU A 276 -11.80 -0.57 21.32
C GLU A 276 -10.93 0.59 21.85
N ARG A 277 -9.90 1.00 21.09
CA ARG A 277 -8.78 1.78 21.64
C ARG A 277 -8.57 3.15 21.00
N ASP A 278 -9.10 3.40 19.81
CA ASP A 278 -8.97 4.64 19.07
C ASP A 278 -10.30 5.02 18.40
N GLY A 279 -11.17 5.68 19.18
CA GLY A 279 -12.52 6.04 18.75
C GLY A 279 -12.56 7.05 17.60
N GLU A 280 -11.55 7.91 17.47
CA GLU A 280 -11.46 8.89 16.38
C GLU A 280 -11.08 8.20 15.07
N LEU A 281 -10.03 7.38 15.08
CA LEU A 281 -9.64 6.61 13.90
C LEU A 281 -10.74 5.62 13.51
N TRP A 282 -11.43 5.02 14.49
CA TRP A 282 -12.60 4.19 14.24
C TRP A 282 -13.70 4.95 13.49
N GLN A 283 -14.05 6.16 13.93
CA GLN A 283 -15.05 6.97 13.23
C GLN A 283 -14.60 7.32 11.81
N ARG A 284 -13.33 7.69 11.60
CA ARG A 284 -12.78 7.89 10.26
C ARG A 284 -12.90 6.65 9.39
N ILE A 285 -12.59 5.46 9.92
CA ILE A 285 -12.75 4.19 9.18
C ILE A 285 -14.22 4.00 8.80
N ARG A 286 -15.17 4.18 9.72
CA ARG A 286 -16.61 4.07 9.43
C ARG A 286 -17.04 5.02 8.31
N ASP A 287 -16.59 6.27 8.35
CA ASP A 287 -16.90 7.25 7.31
C ASP A 287 -16.31 6.82 5.95
N LYS A 288 -15.09 6.28 5.93
CA LYS A 288 -14.44 5.78 4.71
C LYS A 288 -15.03 4.46 4.20
N VAL A 289 -15.58 3.62 5.07
CA VAL A 289 -16.38 2.46 4.66
C VAL A 289 -17.69 2.94 4.04
N GLY A 290 -18.37 3.90 4.67
CA GLY A 290 -19.61 4.50 4.15
C GLY A 290 -19.44 5.22 2.80
N SER A 291 -18.28 5.82 2.55
CA SER A 291 -17.94 6.41 1.25
C SER A 291 -17.48 5.39 0.20
N GLY A 292 -17.30 4.12 0.59
CA GLY A 292 -16.81 3.05 -0.28
C GLY A 292 -15.33 3.18 -0.64
N GLN A 293 -14.50 3.84 0.19
CA GLN A 293 -13.05 3.95 -0.01
C GLN A 293 -12.26 2.91 0.81
N PHE A 294 -12.72 2.61 2.02
CA PHE A 294 -12.18 1.56 2.88
C PHE A 294 -13.09 0.33 2.76
N ILE A 295 -12.55 -0.79 2.29
CA ILE A 295 -13.33 -1.97 1.90
C ILE A 295 -13.03 -3.12 2.87
N PRO A 296 -13.99 -3.50 3.73
CA PRO A 296 -13.91 -4.75 4.45
C PRO A 296 -13.94 -5.92 3.46
N VAL A 297 -12.88 -6.73 3.47
CA VAL A 297 -12.77 -7.93 2.62
C VAL A 297 -12.56 -9.17 3.49
N GLY A 298 -12.66 -10.35 2.89
CA GLY A 298 -12.28 -11.62 3.50
C GLY A 298 -13.32 -12.28 4.40
N GLY A 299 -14.10 -11.52 5.16
CA GLY A 299 -15.20 -12.06 5.96
C GLY A 299 -14.78 -13.00 7.09
N SER A 300 -13.50 -12.98 7.49
CA SER A 300 -12.96 -13.80 8.57
C SER A 300 -12.44 -12.95 9.74
N TRP A 301 -12.30 -13.55 10.92
CA TRP A 301 -11.84 -12.83 12.11
C TRP A 301 -10.36 -12.44 12.02
N VAL A 302 -9.52 -13.38 11.61
CA VAL A 302 -8.14 -13.15 11.15
C VAL A 302 -7.97 -13.75 9.75
N GLU A 303 -6.77 -13.72 9.17
CA GLU A 303 -6.40 -14.59 8.04
C GLU A 303 -5.85 -15.91 8.63
N PRO A 304 -6.68 -16.96 8.80
CA PRO A 304 -6.24 -18.16 9.50
C PRO A 304 -5.38 -19.04 8.59
N ASP A 305 -4.51 -19.85 9.21
CA ASP A 305 -4.06 -21.07 8.53
C ASP A 305 -5.27 -21.94 8.19
N CYS A 306 -5.22 -22.56 7.02
CA CYS A 306 -6.35 -23.27 6.44
C CYS A 306 -6.23 -24.80 6.53
N ASN A 307 -5.16 -25.32 7.14
CA ASN A 307 -4.86 -26.76 7.21
C ASN A 307 -4.89 -27.31 8.64
N ILE A 308 -4.31 -26.58 9.60
CA ILE A 308 -4.17 -27.02 10.99
C ILE A 308 -5.48 -26.93 11.79
N PRO A 309 -6.27 -25.83 11.70
CA PRO A 309 -7.46 -25.71 12.52
C PRO A 309 -8.53 -26.74 12.14
N SER A 310 -9.35 -27.12 13.12
CA SER A 310 -10.53 -27.95 12.85
C SER A 310 -11.54 -27.22 11.95
N GLY A 311 -12.41 -27.97 11.27
CA GLY A 311 -13.49 -27.37 10.48
C GLY A 311 -14.39 -26.42 11.28
N GLU A 312 -14.67 -26.75 12.56
CA GLU A 312 -15.41 -25.84 13.45
C GLU A 312 -14.63 -24.54 13.69
N SER A 313 -13.32 -24.61 13.89
CA SER A 313 -12.47 -23.42 14.05
C SER A 313 -12.51 -22.52 12.81
N LEU A 314 -12.40 -23.09 11.60
CA LEU A 314 -12.53 -22.33 10.35
C LEU A 314 -13.92 -21.71 10.20
N LEU A 315 -14.98 -22.44 10.53
CA LEU A 315 -16.34 -21.90 10.51
C LEU A 315 -16.50 -20.73 11.49
N ARG A 316 -15.89 -20.81 12.68
CA ARG A 316 -15.89 -19.71 13.66
C ARG A 316 -15.17 -18.48 13.13
N GLN A 317 -14.09 -18.63 12.37
CA GLN A 317 -13.43 -17.49 11.71
C GLN A 317 -14.43 -16.72 10.85
N PHE A 318 -15.21 -17.41 10.02
CA PHE A 318 -16.22 -16.79 9.17
C PHE A 318 -17.41 -16.22 9.96
N ILE A 319 -17.92 -16.96 10.96
CA ILE A 319 -19.03 -16.47 11.79
C ILE A 319 -18.65 -15.18 12.50
N HIS A 320 -17.48 -15.12 13.12
CA HIS A 320 -17.04 -13.93 13.85
C HIS A 320 -16.70 -12.77 12.91
N GLY A 321 -16.01 -13.02 11.80
CA GLY A 321 -15.69 -11.99 10.81
C GLY A 321 -16.93 -11.39 10.15
N GLN A 322 -17.81 -12.23 9.58
CA GLN A 322 -19.03 -11.77 8.92
C GLN A 322 -19.94 -11.02 9.88
N ARG A 323 -20.18 -11.54 11.10
CA ARG A 323 -21.03 -10.84 12.08
C ARG A 323 -20.47 -9.47 12.45
N PHE A 324 -19.16 -9.37 12.65
CA PHE A 324 -18.55 -8.07 12.94
C PHE A 324 -18.80 -7.06 11.82
N PHE A 325 -18.58 -7.44 10.56
CA PHE A 325 -18.82 -6.52 9.44
C PHE A 325 -20.31 -6.20 9.22
N GLU A 326 -21.20 -7.18 9.44
CA GLU A 326 -22.65 -6.97 9.39
C GLU A 326 -23.12 -6.00 10.49
N ASP A 327 -22.65 -6.20 11.73
CA ASP A 327 -23.04 -5.39 12.88
C ASP A 327 -22.50 -3.95 12.82
N GLU A 328 -21.25 -3.76 12.39
CA GLU A 328 -20.60 -2.45 12.39
C GLU A 328 -20.86 -1.62 11.12
N PHE A 329 -21.00 -2.28 9.98
CA PHE A 329 -21.06 -1.63 8.66
C PHE A 329 -22.28 -2.01 7.83
N GLY A 330 -23.05 -3.03 8.22
CA GLY A 330 -24.15 -3.55 7.41
C GLY A 330 -23.67 -4.25 6.14
N VAL A 331 -22.41 -4.71 6.11
CA VAL A 331 -21.78 -5.34 4.94
C VAL A 331 -21.44 -6.79 5.26
N ARG A 332 -21.68 -7.66 4.28
CA ARG A 332 -21.24 -9.05 4.29
C ARG A 332 -20.26 -9.27 3.15
N CYS A 333 -19.07 -9.79 3.45
CA CYS A 333 -18.05 -10.08 2.43
C CYS A 333 -18.52 -11.26 1.56
N ARG A 334 -18.28 -11.18 0.26
CA ARG A 334 -18.65 -12.23 -0.72
C ARG A 334 -17.47 -13.09 -1.13
N GLU A 335 -16.28 -12.65 -0.76
CA GLU A 335 -15.01 -13.29 -1.01
C GLU A 335 -14.31 -13.66 0.29
N PHE A 336 -13.69 -14.83 0.31
CA PHE A 336 -12.65 -15.13 1.28
C PHE A 336 -11.31 -14.63 0.72
N TRP A 337 -10.66 -13.73 1.46
CA TRP A 337 -9.45 -13.03 1.09
C TRP A 337 -8.35 -13.54 2.02
N SER A 338 -7.51 -14.42 1.50
CA SER A 338 -6.46 -15.10 2.25
C SER A 338 -5.21 -15.19 1.38
N PRO A 339 -4.53 -14.05 1.14
CA PRO A 339 -3.35 -14.02 0.29
C PRO A 339 -2.20 -14.86 0.84
N ASP A 340 -2.08 -14.97 2.18
CA ASP A 340 -0.86 -15.44 2.83
C ASP A 340 -0.91 -16.81 3.52
N ALA A 341 -2.02 -17.54 3.47
CA ALA A 341 -2.10 -18.86 4.11
C ALA A 341 -1.26 -19.94 3.38
N PHE A 342 -0.70 -20.87 4.15
CA PHE A 342 0.24 -21.89 3.67
C PHE A 342 -0.45 -23.16 3.16
N GLY A 343 -1.35 -22.99 2.20
CA GLY A 343 -2.17 -24.06 1.60
C GLY A 343 -3.62 -24.02 2.07
N TYR A 344 -4.50 -24.72 1.36
CA TYR A 344 -5.94 -24.61 1.55
C TYR A 344 -6.63 -25.98 1.53
N CYS A 345 -7.28 -26.34 2.63
CA CYS A 345 -7.93 -27.64 2.75
C CYS A 345 -9.13 -27.82 1.81
N ASN A 346 -9.41 -29.08 1.49
CA ASN A 346 -10.34 -29.51 0.46
C ASN A 346 -11.84 -29.25 0.73
N GLN A 347 -12.19 -28.78 1.93
CA GLN A 347 -13.57 -28.47 2.35
C GLN A 347 -13.86 -26.97 2.40
N LEU A 348 -12.85 -26.11 2.18
CA LEU A 348 -13.03 -24.66 2.25
C LEU A 348 -14.12 -24.12 1.31
N PRO A 349 -14.28 -24.59 0.05
CA PRO A 349 -15.38 -24.16 -0.80
C PRO A 349 -16.75 -24.33 -0.13
N GLN A 350 -17.01 -25.48 0.50
CA GLN A 350 -18.24 -25.72 1.24
C GLN A 350 -18.42 -24.73 2.40
N LEU A 351 -17.38 -24.56 3.23
CA LEU A 351 -17.42 -23.66 4.38
C LEU A 351 -17.64 -22.19 3.96
N MET A 352 -17.01 -21.77 2.88
CA MET A 352 -17.19 -20.44 2.28
C MET A 352 -18.64 -20.25 1.82
N ARG A 353 -19.22 -21.23 1.11
CA ARG A 353 -20.61 -21.18 0.67
C ARG A 353 -21.59 -21.11 1.83
N LEU A 354 -21.38 -21.87 2.90
CA LEU A 354 -22.18 -21.79 4.13
C LEU A 354 -22.08 -20.41 4.80
N ALA A 355 -20.93 -19.75 4.68
CA ALA A 355 -20.73 -18.37 5.14
C ALA A 355 -21.25 -17.31 4.15
N GLY A 356 -21.82 -17.69 3.01
CA GLY A 356 -22.34 -16.77 1.98
C GLY A 356 -21.26 -16.17 1.09
N MET A 357 -20.05 -16.72 1.10
CA MET A 357 -18.95 -16.33 0.23
C MET A 357 -18.88 -17.25 -0.98
N THR A 358 -18.86 -16.67 -2.17
CA THR A 358 -18.84 -17.38 -3.46
C THR A 358 -17.55 -17.15 -4.24
N ARG A 359 -16.67 -16.30 -3.71
CA ARG A 359 -15.41 -15.87 -4.34
C ARG A 359 -14.24 -16.20 -3.42
N PHE A 360 -13.07 -16.45 -3.98
CA PHE A 360 -11.85 -16.76 -3.25
C PHE A 360 -10.68 -15.98 -3.86
N LEU A 361 -9.91 -15.32 -3.00
CA LEU A 361 -8.67 -14.65 -3.38
C LEU A 361 -7.50 -15.14 -2.54
N THR A 362 -6.42 -15.53 -3.21
CA THR A 362 -5.15 -15.95 -2.59
C THR A 362 -3.95 -15.44 -3.38
N GLN A 363 -2.74 -15.59 -2.85
CA GLN A 363 -1.50 -15.32 -3.55
C GLN A 363 -0.47 -16.44 -3.40
N LYS A 364 -0.35 -17.07 -2.21
CA LYS A 364 0.73 -18.05 -1.91
C LYS A 364 0.85 -19.19 -2.92
N LEU A 365 -0.21 -19.61 -3.60
CA LEU A 365 -0.14 -20.68 -4.59
C LEU A 365 0.82 -20.38 -5.75
N SER A 366 1.09 -19.11 -6.06
CA SER A 366 2.09 -18.76 -7.07
C SER A 366 3.53 -19.07 -6.66
N TRP A 367 3.77 -19.33 -5.36
CA TRP A 367 5.08 -19.65 -4.80
C TRP A 367 5.37 -21.16 -4.76
N ASN A 368 4.50 -21.98 -5.37
CA ASN A 368 4.75 -23.41 -5.50
C ASN A 368 6.14 -23.69 -6.11
N ARG A 369 6.91 -24.55 -5.43
CA ARG A 369 8.30 -24.85 -5.82
C ARG A 369 8.40 -25.72 -7.07
N PHE A 370 7.48 -26.67 -7.25
CA PHE A 370 7.58 -27.66 -8.33
C PHE A 370 6.52 -27.43 -9.41
N ASN A 371 5.25 -27.27 -9.01
CA ASN A 371 4.12 -27.13 -9.92
C ASN A 371 3.41 -25.79 -9.71
N ARG A 372 3.64 -24.84 -10.62
CA ARG A 372 2.87 -23.59 -10.65
C ARG A 372 1.46 -23.91 -11.17
N PRO A 373 0.40 -23.28 -10.64
CA PRO A 373 -0.95 -23.50 -11.17
C PRO A 373 -1.04 -23.10 -12.63
N ASP A 374 -1.81 -23.82 -13.45
CA ASP A 374 -1.88 -23.59 -14.90
C ASP A 374 -2.74 -22.38 -15.29
N SER A 375 -3.51 -21.85 -14.34
CA SER A 375 -4.47 -20.75 -14.53
C SER A 375 -4.47 -19.83 -13.31
N HIS A 376 -4.77 -18.53 -13.49
CA HIS A 376 -4.95 -17.58 -12.38
C HIS A 376 -6.41 -17.51 -11.93
N THR A 377 -7.36 -17.86 -12.80
CA THR A 377 -8.80 -17.77 -12.55
C THR A 377 -9.48 -19.12 -12.79
N PHE A 378 -10.04 -19.71 -11.74
CA PHE A 378 -10.48 -21.10 -11.76
C PHE A 378 -11.75 -21.30 -10.92
N THR A 379 -12.48 -22.36 -11.22
CA THR A 379 -13.55 -22.84 -10.33
C THR A 379 -12.93 -23.77 -9.29
N TRP A 380 -13.01 -23.40 -8.02
CA TRP A 380 -12.55 -24.26 -6.93
C TRP A 380 -13.71 -25.07 -6.36
N GLN A 381 -13.64 -26.38 -6.52
CA GLN A 381 -14.67 -27.32 -6.09
C GLN A 381 -14.22 -28.09 -4.84
N GLY A 382 -15.04 -28.06 -3.79
CA GLY A 382 -14.84 -28.84 -2.57
C GLY A 382 -15.15 -30.32 -2.79
N ILE A 383 -14.77 -31.18 -1.85
CA ILE A 383 -15.01 -32.64 -1.95
C ILE A 383 -16.49 -33.04 -1.93
N ASP A 384 -17.38 -32.13 -1.55
CA ASP A 384 -18.83 -32.30 -1.57
C ASP A 384 -19.49 -31.80 -2.87
N GLY A 385 -18.71 -31.20 -3.79
CA GLY A 385 -19.19 -30.57 -5.02
C GLY A 385 -19.57 -29.09 -4.88
N SER A 386 -19.41 -28.47 -3.71
CA SER A 386 -19.61 -27.02 -3.56
C SER A 386 -18.54 -26.24 -4.31
N GLU A 387 -18.92 -25.16 -5.00
CA GLU A 387 -18.00 -24.39 -5.87
C GLU A 387 -17.92 -22.91 -5.49
N VAL A 388 -16.71 -22.37 -5.61
CA VAL A 388 -16.40 -20.93 -5.49
C VAL A 388 -15.49 -20.48 -6.65
N LEU A 389 -15.58 -19.22 -7.06
CA LEU A 389 -14.70 -18.62 -8.07
C LEU A 389 -13.39 -18.18 -7.42
N GLY A 390 -12.29 -18.83 -7.78
CA GLY A 390 -10.94 -18.52 -7.29
C GLY A 390 -10.17 -17.62 -8.24
N HIS A 391 -9.41 -16.68 -7.67
CA HIS A 391 -8.40 -15.90 -8.38
C HIS A 391 -7.14 -15.74 -7.54
N PHE A 392 -5.95 -15.81 -8.15
CA PHE A 392 -4.73 -15.28 -7.57
C PHE A 392 -4.06 -14.27 -8.52
N PRO A 393 -3.63 -13.09 -8.04
CA PRO A 393 -3.05 -12.07 -8.91
C PRO A 393 -1.79 -12.52 -9.67
N PRO A 394 -1.66 -12.17 -10.97
CA PRO A 394 -0.50 -12.56 -11.79
C PRO A 394 0.77 -11.78 -11.47
N ALA A 395 0.69 -10.79 -10.58
CA ALA A 395 1.87 -10.12 -10.04
C ALA A 395 2.68 -11.02 -9.08
N ASP A 396 2.21 -12.22 -8.72
CA ASP A 396 2.88 -13.13 -7.80
C ASP A 396 3.19 -12.53 -6.41
N THR A 397 2.54 -11.42 -6.08
CA THR A 397 2.72 -10.65 -4.84
C THR A 397 1.42 -9.93 -4.51
N TYR A 398 1.12 -9.81 -3.21
CA TYR A 398 0.11 -8.91 -2.68
C TYR A 398 0.71 -7.58 -2.19
N ASN A 399 2.01 -7.37 -2.46
CA ASN A 399 2.78 -6.20 -2.08
C ASN A 399 3.37 -5.49 -3.32
N SER A 400 2.56 -5.21 -4.35
CA SER A 400 3.05 -4.54 -5.57
C SER A 400 3.39 -3.07 -5.33
N ASP A 401 4.50 -2.63 -5.91
CA ASP A 401 4.98 -1.23 -5.99
C ASP A 401 4.34 -0.41 -7.12
N VAL A 402 3.52 -1.06 -7.97
CA VAL A 402 2.92 -0.44 -9.16
C VAL A 402 3.98 0.17 -10.08
N THR A 403 5.18 -0.45 -10.15
CA THR A 403 6.18 -0.01 -11.12
C THR A 403 5.74 -0.42 -12.53
N VAL A 404 6.23 0.30 -13.55
CA VAL A 404 5.99 -0.08 -14.95
C VAL A 404 6.39 -1.54 -15.22
N GLY A 405 7.52 -1.98 -14.66
CA GLY A 405 7.99 -3.36 -14.80
C GLY A 405 7.04 -4.38 -14.19
N GLU A 406 6.43 -4.08 -13.04
CA GLU A 406 5.44 -4.95 -12.41
C GLU A 406 4.12 -5.00 -13.16
N LEU A 407 3.63 -3.87 -13.68
CA LEU A 407 2.41 -3.84 -14.50
C LEU A 407 2.58 -4.69 -15.77
N LEU A 408 3.71 -4.54 -16.45
CA LEU A 408 4.05 -5.31 -17.65
C LEU A 408 4.27 -6.80 -17.34
N ARG A 409 4.87 -7.11 -16.19
CA ARG A 409 5.01 -8.49 -15.72
C ARG A 409 3.63 -9.09 -15.43
N ALA A 410 2.76 -8.41 -14.69
CA ALA A 410 1.42 -8.89 -14.38
C ALA A 410 0.61 -9.21 -15.65
N GLN A 411 0.69 -8.35 -16.66
CA GLN A 411 0.10 -8.63 -17.98
C GLN A 411 0.70 -9.87 -18.64
N ARG A 412 2.03 -9.97 -18.69
CA ARG A 412 2.73 -11.06 -19.40
C ARG A 412 2.54 -12.42 -18.72
N GLU A 413 2.56 -12.46 -17.39
CA GLU A 413 2.47 -13.69 -16.59
C GLU A 413 1.02 -14.13 -16.37
N PHE A 414 0.02 -13.34 -16.74
CA PHE A 414 -1.37 -13.77 -16.76
C PHE A 414 -1.55 -14.93 -17.76
N LYS A 415 -2.24 -15.99 -17.32
CA LYS A 415 -2.29 -17.30 -18.01
C LYS A 415 -3.59 -17.50 -18.76
N ASP A 416 -4.63 -16.76 -18.39
CA ASP A 416 -6.00 -16.99 -18.88
C ASP A 416 -6.35 -16.05 -20.04
N HIS A 417 -5.36 -15.57 -20.82
CA HIS A 417 -5.56 -14.61 -21.92
C HIS A 417 -6.54 -15.10 -23.00
N GLU A 418 -6.77 -16.41 -23.08
CA GLU A 418 -7.75 -17.00 -23.99
C GLU A 418 -9.21 -16.77 -23.56
N SER A 419 -9.46 -16.67 -22.25
CA SER A 419 -10.79 -16.62 -21.66
C SER A 419 -11.09 -15.29 -20.94
N SER A 420 -10.07 -14.55 -20.52
CA SER A 420 -10.20 -13.25 -19.85
C SER A 420 -9.13 -12.26 -20.30
N GLY A 421 -9.47 -10.98 -20.27
CA GLY A 421 -8.53 -9.86 -20.43
C GLY A 421 -8.32 -9.06 -19.14
N HIS A 422 -8.75 -9.60 -17.99
CA HIS A 422 -8.81 -8.87 -16.73
C HIS A 422 -8.05 -9.60 -15.63
N SER A 423 -7.22 -8.88 -14.87
CA SER A 423 -6.59 -9.40 -13.66
C SER A 423 -6.70 -8.42 -12.51
N LEU A 424 -6.58 -8.93 -11.28
CA LEU A 424 -6.43 -8.06 -10.12
C LEU A 424 -4.94 -7.71 -9.90
N LEU A 425 -4.68 -6.53 -9.38
CA LEU A 425 -3.40 -6.14 -8.80
C LEU A 425 -3.64 -5.68 -7.36
N VAL A 426 -2.98 -6.36 -6.43
CA VAL A 426 -2.99 -5.99 -5.02
C VAL A 426 -1.69 -5.23 -4.73
N PHE A 427 -1.80 -3.96 -4.38
CA PHE A 427 -0.65 -3.06 -4.25
C PHE A 427 -0.55 -2.43 -2.87
N GLY A 428 0.66 -2.04 -2.50
CA GLY A 428 1.00 -1.52 -1.19
C GLY A 428 2.03 -2.36 -0.47
N TYR A 429 2.46 -1.89 0.69
CA TYR A 429 3.37 -2.63 1.56
C TYR A 429 2.57 -3.36 2.64
N GLY A 430 2.89 -4.64 2.79
CA GLY A 430 2.23 -5.55 3.71
C GLY A 430 3.23 -6.28 4.61
N ASP A 431 2.82 -7.45 5.11
CA ASP A 431 3.47 -8.29 6.12
C ASP A 431 3.56 -7.61 7.49
N GLY A 432 4.09 -6.38 7.56
CA GLY A 432 4.16 -5.54 8.75
C GLY A 432 3.27 -4.30 8.73
N GLY A 433 2.41 -4.15 7.71
CA GLY A 433 1.59 -2.97 7.45
C GLY A 433 2.24 -1.92 6.54
N GLY A 434 1.74 -0.68 6.60
CA GLY A 434 2.18 0.44 5.77
C GLY A 434 1.14 0.79 4.69
N GLY A 435 0.76 -0.19 3.86
CA GLY A 435 -0.20 -0.06 2.77
C GLY A 435 0.35 0.67 1.54
N PRO A 436 -0.49 1.19 0.64
CA PRO A 436 -0.02 2.00 -0.48
C PRO A 436 0.60 3.35 -0.10
N THR A 437 1.60 3.80 -0.86
CA THR A 437 2.15 5.17 -0.80
C THR A 437 1.46 6.10 -1.79
N ARG A 438 1.62 7.42 -1.62
CA ARG A 438 1.15 8.41 -2.62
C ARG A 438 1.78 8.18 -3.99
N ALA A 439 3.07 7.83 -4.03
CA ALA A 439 3.78 7.54 -5.28
C ALA A 439 3.16 6.38 -6.07
N MET A 440 2.72 5.31 -5.39
CA MET A 440 1.99 4.20 -6.03
C MET A 440 0.66 4.67 -6.64
N LEU A 441 -0.08 5.54 -5.94
CA LEU A 441 -1.33 6.12 -6.45
C LEU A 441 -1.09 7.02 -7.67
N GLU A 442 -0.02 7.81 -7.66
CA GLU A 442 0.41 8.62 -8.81
C GLU A 442 0.83 7.76 -10.01
N SER A 443 1.52 6.63 -9.78
CA SER A 443 1.84 5.66 -10.83
C SER A 443 0.58 5.04 -11.44
N LEU A 444 -0.41 4.65 -10.63
CA LEU A 444 -1.69 4.13 -11.13
C LEU A 444 -2.42 5.14 -12.02
N ARG A 445 -2.49 6.41 -11.62
CA ARG A 445 -3.12 7.48 -12.43
C ARG A 445 -2.48 7.60 -13.81
N ARG A 446 -1.16 7.48 -13.90
CA ARG A 446 -0.39 7.61 -15.15
C ARG A 446 -0.43 6.35 -16.01
N ALA A 447 -0.59 5.19 -15.38
CA ALA A 447 -0.81 3.92 -16.06
C ALA A 447 -2.22 3.75 -16.62
N ALA A 448 -3.19 4.61 -16.20
CA ALA A 448 -4.62 4.40 -16.42
C ALA A 448 -4.97 3.96 -17.84
N ASP A 449 -4.50 4.69 -18.86
CA ASP A 449 -4.69 4.31 -20.28
C ASP A 449 -3.56 4.86 -21.16
N LEU A 450 -2.31 4.53 -20.82
CA LEU A 450 -1.11 4.96 -21.57
C LEU A 450 -0.62 3.84 -22.49
N GLN A 451 -0.29 4.19 -23.73
CA GLN A 451 0.28 3.27 -24.71
C GLN A 451 1.54 2.58 -24.16
N GLY A 452 1.55 1.26 -24.18
CA GLY A 452 2.71 0.45 -23.79
C GLY A 452 2.70 -0.02 -22.34
N VAL A 453 1.63 0.20 -21.59
CA VAL A 453 1.32 -0.48 -20.32
C VAL A 453 -0.11 -1.02 -20.35
N PRO A 454 -0.46 -2.07 -19.58
CA PRO A 454 -1.84 -2.50 -19.46
C PRO A 454 -2.72 -1.36 -18.92
N ARG A 455 -3.99 -1.34 -19.31
CA ARG A 455 -4.95 -0.36 -18.80
C ARG A 455 -5.17 -0.62 -17.31
N THR A 456 -5.07 0.40 -16.47
CA THR A 456 -5.26 0.24 -15.02
C THR A 456 -6.48 1.03 -14.55
N ARG A 457 -7.17 0.48 -13.54
CA ARG A 457 -8.24 1.20 -12.84
C ARG A 457 -8.27 0.78 -11.39
N THR A 458 -8.42 1.73 -10.48
CA THR A 458 -8.74 1.42 -9.08
C THR A 458 -10.14 0.84 -8.98
N ALA A 459 -10.27 -0.35 -8.37
CA ALA A 459 -11.54 -1.06 -8.25
C ALA A 459 -11.58 -1.87 -6.95
N THR A 460 -12.79 -2.14 -6.47
CA THR A 460 -13.02 -3.08 -5.36
C THR A 460 -12.86 -4.53 -5.83
N SER A 461 -12.64 -5.45 -4.87
CA SER A 461 -12.71 -6.90 -5.11
C SER A 461 -14.04 -7.31 -5.73
N ASN A 462 -15.14 -6.71 -5.28
CA ASN A 462 -16.48 -6.98 -5.81
C ASN A 462 -16.61 -6.59 -7.28
N GLU A 463 -16.21 -5.37 -7.65
CA GLU A 463 -16.24 -4.92 -9.05
C GLU A 463 -15.37 -5.81 -9.95
N PHE A 464 -14.23 -6.29 -9.45
CA PHE A 464 -13.38 -7.22 -10.19
C PHE A 464 -14.04 -8.59 -10.40
N PHE A 465 -14.53 -9.22 -9.34
CA PHE A 465 -15.16 -10.54 -9.45
C PHE A 465 -16.48 -10.48 -10.24
N GLU A 466 -17.24 -9.39 -10.17
CA GLU A 466 -18.44 -9.20 -11.01
C GLU A 466 -18.11 -9.17 -12.50
N LYS A 467 -16.96 -8.58 -12.88
CA LYS A 467 -16.48 -8.62 -14.26
C LYS A 467 -16.14 -10.05 -14.68
N LEU A 468 -15.40 -10.78 -13.85
CA LEU A 468 -15.09 -12.18 -14.14
C LEU A 468 -16.38 -13.01 -14.28
N GLU A 469 -17.31 -12.90 -13.33
CA GLU A 469 -18.58 -13.64 -13.38
C GLU A 469 -19.43 -13.33 -14.63
N ALA A 470 -19.28 -12.15 -15.23
CA ALA A 470 -19.96 -11.77 -16.46
C ALA A 470 -19.30 -12.32 -17.74
N GLU A 471 -18.07 -12.85 -17.67
CA GLU A 471 -17.39 -13.48 -18.80
C GLU A 471 -17.99 -14.86 -19.10
N ASP A 472 -18.27 -15.11 -20.38
CA ASP A 472 -18.55 -16.45 -20.89
C ASP A 472 -17.23 -17.21 -21.09
N ALA A 473 -16.69 -17.72 -19.98
CA ALA A 473 -15.38 -18.35 -19.90
C ALA A 473 -15.49 -19.81 -19.45
N ASP A 474 -14.92 -20.73 -20.22
CA ASP A 474 -14.68 -22.11 -19.78
C ASP A 474 -13.48 -22.10 -18.83
N ARG A 475 -13.74 -22.19 -17.52
CA ARG A 475 -12.71 -22.09 -16.47
C ARG A 475 -12.26 -23.48 -16.03
N PRO A 476 -10.96 -23.67 -15.77
CA PRO A 476 -10.49 -24.93 -15.22
C PRO A 476 -11.13 -25.17 -13.84
N VAL A 477 -11.54 -26.40 -13.59
CA VAL A 477 -12.07 -26.84 -12.30
C VAL A 477 -10.93 -27.49 -11.52
N VAL A 478 -10.61 -26.95 -10.35
CA VAL A 478 -9.66 -27.54 -9.40
C VAL A 478 -10.47 -28.17 -8.28
N VAL A 479 -10.36 -29.49 -8.13
CA VAL A 479 -11.14 -30.27 -7.16
C VAL A 479 -10.31 -30.62 -5.94
N GLY A 480 -10.85 -30.33 -4.76
CA GLY A 480 -10.27 -30.71 -3.48
C GLY A 480 -9.25 -29.71 -2.95
N GLU A 481 -8.12 -30.21 -2.46
CA GLU A 481 -7.11 -29.42 -1.77
C GLU A 481 -6.32 -28.54 -2.75
N LEU A 482 -6.11 -27.27 -2.41
CA LEU A 482 -5.09 -26.45 -3.07
C LEU A 482 -3.78 -26.61 -2.31
N TYR A 483 -3.06 -27.67 -2.65
CA TYR A 483 -1.82 -28.04 -1.99
C TYR A 483 -0.71 -27.01 -2.25
N PHE A 484 -0.14 -26.47 -1.17
CA PHE A 484 0.98 -25.55 -1.25
C PHE A 484 2.31 -26.28 -1.14
N GLU A 485 3.10 -26.25 -2.21
CA GLU A 485 4.32 -27.05 -2.34
C GLU A 485 5.56 -26.42 -1.68
N TYR A 486 5.32 -25.63 -0.64
CA TYR A 486 6.33 -24.92 0.12
C TYR A 486 5.94 -24.89 1.60
N HIS A 487 6.85 -24.42 2.47
CA HIS A 487 6.61 -24.32 3.92
C HIS A 487 6.14 -25.60 4.65
N ARG A 488 6.35 -26.82 4.10
CA ARG A 488 5.87 -28.10 4.69
C ARG A 488 6.40 -28.47 6.10
N GLY A 489 7.27 -27.65 6.68
CA GLY A 489 7.78 -27.86 8.04
C GLY A 489 6.93 -27.19 9.12
N VAL A 490 5.89 -26.43 8.73
CA VAL A 490 4.92 -25.81 9.63
C VAL A 490 3.96 -26.81 10.26
#